data_AF-A0A524PI26-F1
#
_entry.id   AF-A0A524PI26-F1
#
_cell.length_a   1.000
_cell.length_b   1.000
_cell.length_c   1.000
_cell.angle_alpha   90.00
_cell.angle_beta   90.00
_cell.angle_gamma   90.00
#
_symmetry.space_group_name_H-M   'P 1'
#
loop_
_entity.id
_entity.type
_entity.pdbx_description
1 polymer ?
#
loop_
_entity_poly.entity_id
_entity_poly.type
_entity_poly.pdbx_seq_one_letter_code
_entity_poly.pdbx_strand_id
1 'polypeptide(L)' 'MKAQYHPNSTDREEVEILDIFVDRDGQPKMMYQRADGRVATAPIGRFTELSNGTGPVKRARRAPGPSEEDGEGQHSPQ' A
#
# COMPACT_ATOMS: atom_id res chain seq x y z
N MET A 1 2.34 7.03 -8.94
CA MET A 1 2.09 5.77 -8.18
C MET A 1 1.53 4.75 -9.17
N LYS A 2 1.79 3.44 -9.05
CA LYS A 2 1.31 2.44 -10.03
C LYS A 2 0.36 1.42 -9.41
N ALA A 3 -0.51 0.83 -10.24
CA ALA A 3 -1.41 -0.26 -9.85
C ALA A 3 -1.72 -1.18 -11.05
N GLN A 4 -2.24 -2.37 -10.76
CA GLN A 4 -2.86 -3.25 -11.75
C GLN A 4 -4.37 -2.96 -11.79
N TYR A 5 -4.87 -2.53 -12.95
CA TYR A 5 -6.28 -2.26 -13.22
C TYR A 5 -6.93 -3.43 -13.97
N HIS A 6 -8.15 -3.80 -13.54
CA HIS A 6 -8.93 -4.90 -14.11
C HIS A 6 -10.20 -4.37 -14.79
N PRO A 7 -10.16 -4.07 -16.12
CA PRO A 7 -11.34 -3.58 -16.84
C PRO A 7 -12.48 -4.62 -16.87
N ASN A 8 -12.11 -5.90 -16.87
CA ASN A 8 -13.00 -7.05 -16.76
C ASN A 8 -12.37 -8.08 -15.79
N SER A 9 -12.92 -9.30 -15.73
CA SER A 9 -12.49 -10.32 -14.77
C SER A 9 -11.20 -11.07 -15.15
N THR A 10 -10.69 -10.91 -16.37
CA THR A 10 -9.56 -11.70 -16.90
C THR A 10 -8.36 -10.85 -17.26
N ASP A 11 -8.60 -9.62 -17.70
CA ASP A 11 -7.57 -8.75 -18.22
C ASP A 11 -7.00 -7.86 -17.12
N ARG A 12 -5.70 -7.58 -17.24
CA ARG A 12 -4.97 -6.70 -16.33
C ARG A 12 -4.12 -5.70 -17.12
N GLU A 13 -4.16 -4.46 -16.68
CA GLU A 13 -3.40 -3.36 -17.26
C GLU A 13 -2.62 -2.65 -16.15
N GLU A 14 -1.32 -2.41 -16.35
CA GLU A 14 -0.58 -1.53 -15.46
C GLU A 14 -0.97 -0.08 -15.76
N VAL A 15 -1.35 0.67 -14.72
CA VAL A 15 -1.78 2.06 -14.83
C VAL A 15 -1.09 2.93 -13.79
N GLU A 16 -1.00 4.23 -14.07
CA GLU A 16 -0.54 5.22 -13.11
C GLU A 16 -1.74 5.79 -12.35
N ILE A 17 -1.72 5.69 -11.01
CA ILE A 17 -2.71 6.30 -10.14
C ILE A 17 -2.36 7.78 -9.94
N LEU A 18 -3.35 8.63 -10.24
CA LEU A 18 -3.26 10.08 -10.12
C LEU A 18 -3.93 10.59 -8.84
N ASP A 19 -5.08 10.02 -8.47
CA ASP A 19 -5.82 10.43 -7.27
C ASP A 19 -6.72 9.31 -6.74
N ILE A 20 -7.07 9.38 -5.46
CA ILE A 20 -8.00 8.49 -4.76
C ILE A 20 -9.03 9.37 -4.05
N PHE A 21 -10.30 9.23 -4.41
CA PHE A 21 -11.36 10.11 -3.92
C PHE A 21 -12.65 9.34 -3.65
N VAL A 22 -13.56 9.97 -2.92
CA VAL A 22 -14.93 9.48 -2.73
C VAL A 22 -15.84 10.32 -3.61
N ASP A 23 -16.66 9.67 -4.43
CA ASP A 23 -17.61 10.39 -5.29
C ASP A 23 -18.84 10.88 -4.51
N ARG A 24 -19.78 11.51 -5.23
CA ARG A 24 -21.00 12.07 -4.63
C ARG A 24 -21.92 11.03 -4.01
N ASP A 25 -21.81 9.78 -4.44
CA ASP A 25 -22.61 8.65 -3.95
C ASP A 25 -21.91 7.94 -2.78
N GLY A 26 -20.78 8.47 -2.31
CA GLY A 26 -19.99 7.87 -1.24
C GLY A 26 -19.11 6.70 -1.70
N GLN A 27 -18.98 6.46 -3.01
CA GLN A 27 -18.19 5.34 -3.53
C GLN A 27 -16.72 5.73 -3.70
N PRO A 28 -15.78 4.97 -3.10
CA PRO A 28 -14.36 5.20 -3.31
C PRO A 28 -13.96 4.83 -4.74
N LYS A 29 -13.32 5.78 -5.42
CA LYS A 29 -12.84 5.68 -6.80
C LYS A 29 -11.37 6.08 -6.89
N MET A 30 -10.72 5.61 -7.94
CA MET A 30 -9.38 6.03 -8.32
C MET A 30 -9.41 6.69 -9.68
N MET A 31 -8.67 7.80 -9.81
CA MET A 31 -8.32 8.40 -11.09
C MET A 31 -6.97 7.86 -11.53
N TYR A 32 -6.88 7.42 -12.79
CA TYR A 32 -5.68 6.78 -13.32
C TYR A 32 -5.41 7.17 -14.77
N GLN A 33 -4.15 7.12 -15.18
CA GLN A 33 -3.69 7.27 -16.55
C GLN A 33 -3.24 5.92 -17.11
N ARG A 34 -3.68 5.62 -18.33
CA ARG A 34 -3.28 4.43 -19.10
C ARG A 34 -2.00 4.69 -19.89
N ALA A 35 -1.40 3.62 -20.42
CA ALA A 35 -0.21 3.72 -21.27
C ALA A 35 -0.41 4.56 -22.55
N ASP A 36 -1.65 4.71 -23.03
CA ASP A 36 -2.00 5.58 -24.17
C ASP A 36 -2.14 7.07 -23.77
N GLY A 37 -1.89 7.41 -22.50
CA GLY A 37 -1.98 8.75 -21.95
C GLY A 37 -3.40 9.17 -21.55
N ARG A 38 -4.43 8.36 -21.83
CA ARG A 38 -5.82 8.69 -21.47
C ARG A 38 -6.03 8.55 -19.97
N VAL A 39 -6.80 9.49 -19.43
CA VAL A 39 -7.19 9.52 -18.02
C VAL A 39 -8.63 9.01 -17.87
N ALA A 40 -8.86 8.17 -16.88
CA ALA A 40 -10.16 7.62 -16.56
C ALA A 40 -10.34 7.47 -15.05
N THR A 41 -11.55 7.11 -14.63
CA THR A 41 -11.88 6.79 -13.24
C THR A 41 -12.57 5.43 -13.16
N ALA A 42 -12.33 4.70 -12.07
CA ALA A 42 -13.02 3.43 -11.80
C ALA A 42 -13.17 3.19 -10.29
N PRO A 43 -14.11 2.32 -9.86
CA PRO A 43 -14.23 1.90 -8.47
C PRO A 43 -12.91 1.32 -7.94
N ILE A 44 -12.56 1.65 -6.70
CA ILE A 44 -11.29 1.23 -6.09
C ILE A 44 -11.09 -0.30 -6.10
N GLY A 45 -12.18 -1.07 -6.03
CA GLY A 45 -12.13 -2.54 -6.08
C GLY A 45 -11.68 -3.13 -7.42
N ARG A 46 -11.47 -2.30 -8.46
CA ARG A 46 -10.90 -2.72 -9.74
C ARG A 46 -9.38 -2.64 -9.79
N PHE A 47 -8.73 -2.25 -8.69
CA PHE A 47 -7.29 -2.05 -8.63
C PHE A 47 -6.66 -3.00 -7.62
N THR A 48 -5.55 -3.61 -8.00
CA THR A 48 -4.71 -4.45 -7.13
C THR A 48 -3.25 -4.02 -7.23
N GLU A 49 -2.39 -4.56 -6.36
CA GLU A 49 -0.93 -4.35 -6.43
C GLU A 49 -0.52 -2.86 -6.50
N LEU A 50 -1.11 -2.03 -5.62
CA LEU A 50 -0.68 -0.65 -5.48
C LEU A 50 0.79 -0.58 -5.05
N SER A 51 1.60 0.15 -5.81
CA SER A 51 3.01 0.37 -5.53
C SER A 51 3.38 1.84 -5.68
N ASN A 52 4.14 2.35 -4.72
CA ASN A 52 4.55 3.76 -4.68
C ASN A 52 5.78 4.06 -5.56
N GLY A 53 6.13 3.17 -6.48
CA GLY A 53 7.37 3.27 -7.27
C GLY A 53 8.64 2.89 -6.50
N THR A 54 8.57 2.70 -5.17
CA THR A 54 9.53 1.92 -4.41
C THR A 54 9.10 0.45 -4.46
N GLY A 55 10.03 -0.44 -4.85
CA GLY A 55 9.80 -1.88 -4.82
C GLY A 55 9.27 -2.35 -3.46
N PRO A 56 8.68 -3.56 -3.36
CA PRO A 56 8.09 -4.05 -2.12
C PRO A 56 9.08 -3.82 -0.98
N VAL A 57 8.69 -3.01 0.00
CA VAL A 57 9.45 -2.91 1.25
C VAL A 57 9.52 -4.33 1.79
N LYS A 58 10.68 -4.96 1.65
CA LYS A 58 10.94 -6.27 2.24
C LYS A 58 10.50 -6.14 3.67
N ARG A 59 9.44 -6.86 4.05
CA ARG A 59 8.98 -6.91 5.43
C ARG A 59 10.16 -7.46 6.20
N ALA A 60 10.96 -6.57 6.79
CA ALA A 60 12.09 -6.94 7.60
C ALA A 60 11.49 -7.86 8.65
N ARG A 61 11.87 -9.15 8.60
CA ARG A 61 11.61 -10.04 9.73
C ARG A 61 12.20 -9.29 10.91
N ARG A 62 11.35 -8.84 11.83
CA ARG A 62 11.81 -8.40 13.15
C ARG A 62 12.76 -9.50 13.61
N ALA A 63 14.04 -9.19 13.69
CA ALA A 63 14.93 -10.00 14.49
C ALA A 63 14.26 -10.09 15.87
N PRO A 64 14.22 -11.27 16.51
CA PRO A 64 13.83 -11.33 17.91
C PRO A 64 14.73 -10.34 18.64
N GLY A 65 14.10 -9.40 19.36
CA GLY A 65 14.83 -8.44 20.17
C GLY A 65 15.76 -9.18 21.13
N PRO A 66 16.88 -8.56 21.53
CA PRO A 66 17.74 -9.16 22.55
C PRO A 66 16.88 -9.43 23.79
N SER A 67 16.93 -10.68 24.24
CA SER A 67 16.38 -11.11 25.53
C SER A 67 16.84 -10.14 26.61
N GLU A 68 15.89 -9.58 27.35
CA GLU A 68 16.13 -8.91 28.62
C GLU A 68 16.57 -9.99 29.62
N GLU A 69 17.88 -10.22 29.72
CA GLU A 69 18.50 -10.90 30.85
C GLU A 69 19.61 -10.00 31.39
N ASP A 70 19.32 -9.40 32.55
CA ASP A 70 20.18 -9.06 33.69
C ASP A 70 19.43 -7.95 34.45
N GLY A 71 18.78 -8.21 35.59
CA GLY A 71 19.38 -8.87 36.74
C GLY A 71 20.01 -7.79 37.63
N GLU A 72 19.51 -7.67 38.86
CA GLU A 72 20.12 -6.95 40.00
C GLU A 72 19.80 -5.46 40.16
N GLY A 73 18.58 -5.21 40.65
CA GLY A 73 18.27 -4.05 41.49
C GLY A 73 19.05 -4.14 42.80
N GLN A 74 20.17 -3.42 42.88
CA GLN A 74 20.93 -3.26 44.11
C GLN A 74 20.26 -2.20 45.00
N HIS A 75 19.72 -2.70 46.10
CA HIS A 75 19.33 -1.98 47.31
C HIS A 75 20.41 -0.95 47.73
N SER A 76 20.03 0.31 47.91
CA SER A 76 20.81 1.27 48.71
C SER A 76 20.16 1.40 50.10
N PRO A 77 20.87 1.11 51.21
CA PRO A 77 20.34 1.30 52.56
C PRO A 77 20.46 2.76 53.03
N GLN A 78 19.58 3.14 53.96
CA GLN A 78 19.80 4.22 54.93
C GLN A 78 20.61 3.70 56.12
#